data_AF-A0A7V1WCG5-F1
#
_entry.id   AF-A0A7V1WCG5-F1
#
_cell.length_a   1.000
_cell.length_b   1.000
_cell.length_c   1.000
_cell.angle_alpha   90.00
_cell.angle_beta   90.00
_cell.angle_gamma   90.00
#
_symmetry.space_group_name_H-M   'P 1'
#
loop_
_entity.id
_entity.type
_entity.pdbx_description
1 polymer ?
#
loop_
_entity_poly.entity_id
_entity_poly.type
_entity_poly.pdbx_seq_one_letter_code
_entity_poly.pdbx_strand_id
1 'polypeptide(L)'
;MSKAEESLCERHREFVPLIAAIDKVEGELAQGSALLIRAETGGLHETLSHELIPHAVGEGRTLFPVLRRITGSDAATKEMLAEHREIARLTDELERIRDELARAGIGAEQEARMRRVLEHLKRAIQSHFEQEEQACFQVLKTELTPEQAQELYEAMERATKEIRRTYGCGGGRDFDP
;
A
#
# COMPACT_ATOMS: atom_id res chain seq x y z
N MET A 1 18.90 -18.28 -3.36
CA MET A 1 17.55 -17.72 -3.21
C MET A 1 16.69 -18.36 -4.27
N SER A 2 15.47 -18.76 -3.92
CA SER A 2 14.51 -19.26 -4.90
C SER A 2 13.93 -18.10 -5.71
N LYS A 3 13.50 -18.37 -6.94
CA LYS A 3 12.85 -17.37 -7.81
C LYS A 3 11.61 -16.75 -7.13
N ALA A 4 10.93 -17.50 -6.26
CA ALA A 4 9.75 -17.06 -5.52
C ALA A 4 10.09 -16.03 -4.44
N GLU A 5 11.17 -16.26 -3.67
CA GLU A 5 11.67 -15.29 -2.68
C GLU A 5 12.09 -13.98 -3.35
N GLU A 6 12.77 -14.07 -4.49
CA GLU A 6 13.16 -12.91 -5.29
C GLU A 6 11.93 -12.17 -5.80
N SER A 7 10.90 -12.89 -6.26
CA SER A 7 9.65 -12.29 -6.76
C SER A 7 8.88 -11.56 -5.66
N LEU A 8 8.82 -12.11 -4.43
CA LEU A 8 8.18 -11.42 -3.30
C LEU A 8 8.88 -10.09 -2.97
N CYS A 9 10.22 -10.08 -2.93
CA CYS A 9 10.96 -8.85 -2.70
C CYS A 9 10.90 -7.87 -3.89
N GLU A 10 10.88 -8.36 -5.13
CA GLU A 10 10.78 -7.52 -6.33
C GLU A 10 9.45 -6.80 -6.42
N ARG A 11 8.34 -7.44 -6.04
CA ARG A 11 7.01 -6.81 -5.99
C ARG A 11 6.97 -5.57 -5.11
N HIS A 12 7.69 -5.55 -3.98
CA HIS A 12 7.78 -4.35 -3.14
C HIS A 12 8.66 -3.26 -3.75
N ARG A 13 9.72 -3.63 -4.47
CA ARG A 13 10.54 -2.64 -5.20
C ARG A 13 9.73 -1.90 -6.26
N GLU A 14 8.70 -2.53 -6.83
CA GLU A 14 7.78 -1.86 -7.76
C GLU A 14 7.00 -0.71 -7.11
N PHE A 15 6.90 -0.67 -5.79
CA PHE A 15 6.24 0.41 -5.05
C PHE A 15 7.21 1.52 -4.61
N VAL A 16 8.53 1.39 -4.80
CA VAL A 16 9.50 2.47 -4.55
C VAL A 16 9.12 3.79 -5.25
N PRO A 17 8.62 3.78 -6.51
CA PRO A 17 8.15 5.00 -7.16
C PRO A 17 6.98 5.71 -6.45
N LEU A 18 6.22 5.05 -5.56
CA LEU A 18 5.13 5.71 -4.81
C LEU A 18 5.64 6.85 -3.93
N ILE A 19 6.81 6.68 -3.30
CA ILE A 19 7.41 7.73 -2.47
C ILE A 19 7.77 8.95 -3.32
N ALA A 20 8.34 8.72 -4.50
CA ALA A 20 8.64 9.79 -5.45
C ALA A 20 7.38 10.46 -6.00
N ALA A 21 6.29 9.71 -6.19
CA ALA A 21 5.00 10.25 -6.58
C ALA A 21 4.40 11.15 -5.49
N ILE A 22 4.51 10.75 -4.22
CA ILE A 22 4.11 11.60 -3.08
C ILE A 22 4.92 12.89 -3.05
N ASP A 23 6.25 12.81 -3.16
CA ASP A 23 7.14 13.98 -3.18
C ASP A 23 6.81 14.94 -4.32
N LYS A 24 6.43 14.39 -5.48
CA LYS A 24 5.98 15.19 -6.62
C LYS A 24 4.70 15.96 -6.31
N VAL A 25 3.70 15.33 -5.71
CA VAL A 25 2.45 16.01 -5.31
C VAL A 25 2.74 17.09 -4.26
N GLU A 26 3.61 16.82 -3.28
CA GLU A 26 4.04 17.81 -2.28
C GLU A 26 4.73 19.03 -2.92
N GLY A 27 5.57 18.80 -3.93
CA GLY A 27 6.21 19.85 -4.72
C GLY A 27 5.22 20.71 -5.51
N GLU A 28 4.18 20.09 -6.08
CA GLU A 28 3.12 20.81 -6.80
C GLU A 28 2.20 21.60 -5.86
N LEU A 29 1.95 21.09 -4.64
CA LEU A 29 1.24 21.82 -3.60
C LEU A 29 1.96 23.10 -3.22
N ALA A 30 3.29 23.05 -3.05
CA ALA A 30 4.09 24.23 -2.72
C ALA A 30 4.08 25.30 -3.82
N GLN A 31 3.88 24.90 -5.07
CA GLN A 31 3.84 25.81 -6.23
C GLN A 31 2.43 26.36 -6.52
N GLY A 32 1.38 25.80 -5.90
CA GLY A 32 0.00 26.26 -6.06
C GLY A 32 -0.65 25.86 -7.39
N SER A 33 -0.12 24.87 -8.10
CA SER A 33 -0.66 24.45 -9.41
C SER A 33 -1.84 23.50 -9.26
N ALA A 34 -3.06 24.03 -9.12
CA ALA A 34 -4.27 23.22 -8.93
C ALA A 34 -4.50 22.16 -10.02
N LEU A 35 -4.08 22.43 -11.27
CA LEU A 35 -4.19 21.46 -12.36
C LEU A 35 -3.23 20.28 -12.17
N LEU A 36 -1.97 20.55 -11.84
CA LEU A 36 -0.95 19.52 -11.65
C LEU A 36 -1.23 18.73 -10.37
N ILE A 37 -1.62 19.39 -9.29
CA ILE A 37 -2.04 18.72 -8.05
C ILE A 37 -3.15 17.69 -8.35
N ARG A 38 -4.18 18.06 -9.11
CA ARG A 38 -5.25 17.11 -9.47
C ARG A 38 -4.75 15.92 -10.29
N ALA A 39 -3.89 16.17 -11.29
CA ALA A 39 -3.36 15.12 -12.15
C ALA A 39 -2.48 14.13 -11.36
N GLU A 40 -1.51 14.65 -10.62
CA GLU A 40 -0.54 13.83 -9.86
C GLU A 40 -1.21 13.09 -8.71
N THR A 41 -2.12 13.74 -7.98
CA THR A 41 -2.89 13.06 -6.91
C THR A 41 -3.81 11.97 -7.49
N GLY A 42 -4.24 12.12 -8.75
CA GLY A 42 -5.00 11.09 -9.46
C GLY A 42 -4.21 9.81 -9.67
N GLY A 43 -3.02 9.90 -10.25
CA GLY A 43 -2.14 8.75 -10.46
C GLY A 43 -1.67 8.11 -9.15
N LEU A 44 -1.39 8.93 -8.13
CA LEU A 44 -1.07 8.44 -6.79
C LEU A 44 -2.22 7.63 -6.19
N HIS A 45 -3.43 8.18 -6.19
CA HIS A 45 -4.62 7.49 -5.67
C HIS A 45 -4.92 6.19 -6.44
N GLU A 46 -4.79 6.20 -7.77
CA GLU A 46 -4.99 5.01 -8.60
C GLU A 46 -4.02 3.89 -8.20
N THR A 47 -2.74 4.21 -8.04
CA THR A 47 -1.74 3.23 -7.61
C THR A 47 -2.01 2.73 -6.19
N LEU A 48 -2.36 3.61 -5.25
CA LEU A 48 -2.68 3.20 -3.88
C LEU A 48 -3.90 2.25 -3.84
N SER A 49 -4.98 2.63 -4.54
CA SER A 49 -6.27 1.93 -4.46
C SER A 49 -6.32 0.64 -5.26
N HIS A 50 -5.65 0.60 -6.41
CA HIS A 50 -5.75 -0.54 -7.34
C HIS A 50 -4.53 -1.44 -7.32
N GLU A 51 -3.39 -0.98 -6.80
CA GLU A 51 -2.16 -1.77 -6.76
C GLU A 51 -1.73 -2.10 -5.33
N LEU A 52 -1.50 -1.09 -4.48
CA LEU A 52 -0.94 -1.28 -3.13
C LEU A 52 -1.93 -1.89 -2.14
N ILE A 53 -3.14 -1.33 -2.01
CA ILE A 53 -4.15 -1.86 -1.07
C ILE A 53 -4.53 -3.31 -1.40
N PRO A 54 -4.78 -3.69 -2.67
CA PRO A 54 -5.04 -5.09 -3.00
C PRO A 54 -3.88 -6.02 -2.68
N HIS A 55 -2.65 -5.54 -2.83
CA HIS A 55 -1.43 -6.28 -2.47
C HIS A 55 -1.36 -6.51 -0.95
N ALA A 56 -1.53 -5.44 -0.15
CA ALA A 56 -1.59 -5.49 1.31
C ALA A 56 -2.65 -6.47 1.84
N VAL A 57 -3.86 -6.43 1.27
CA VAL A 57 -4.92 -7.39 1.62
C VAL A 57 -4.54 -8.83 1.23
N GLY A 58 -3.87 -9.01 0.08
CA GLY A 58 -3.34 -10.29 -0.35
C GLY A 58 -2.33 -10.88 0.64
N GLU A 59 -1.42 -10.07 1.15
CA GLU A 59 -0.45 -10.43 2.20
C GLU A 59 -1.17 -10.83 3.49
N GLY A 60 -2.12 -10.02 3.95
CA GLY A 60 -2.91 -10.30 5.15
C GLY A 60 -3.63 -11.64 5.10
N ARG A 61 -4.12 -12.04 3.91
CA ARG A 61 -4.85 -13.30 3.70
C ARG A 61 -3.96 -14.52 3.54
N THR A 62 -2.71 -14.35 3.14
CA THR A 62 -1.85 -15.48 2.72
C THR A 62 -0.54 -15.53 3.50
N LEU A 63 0.22 -14.44 3.51
CA LEU A 63 1.55 -14.32 4.09
C LEU A 63 1.52 -14.36 5.62
N PHE A 64 0.67 -13.55 6.24
CA PHE A 64 0.64 -13.40 7.70
C PHE A 64 0.22 -14.68 8.44
N PRO A 65 -0.73 -15.50 7.94
CA PRO A 65 -1.00 -16.82 8.51
C PRO A 65 0.21 -17.76 8.51
N VAL A 66 1.05 -17.72 7.47
CA VAL A 66 2.26 -18.54 7.39
C VAL A 66 3.31 -18.03 8.38
N LEU A 67 3.56 -16.72 8.42
CA LEU A 67 4.46 -16.12 9.40
C LEU A 67 4.08 -16.45 10.85
N ARG A 68 2.78 -16.38 11.18
CA ARG A 68 2.26 -16.74 12.50
C ARG A 68 2.55 -18.20 12.85
N ARG A 69 2.40 -19.10 11.87
CA ARG A 69 2.68 -20.54 12.07
C ARG A 69 4.16 -20.80 12.34
N ILE A 70 5.05 -20.10 11.64
CA ILE A 70 6.50 -20.25 11.75
C ILE A 70 7.01 -19.66 13.07
N THR A 71 6.62 -18.41 13.37
CA THR A 71 7.14 -17.66 14.52
C THR A 71 6.42 -17.98 15.83
N GLY A 72 5.23 -18.59 15.78
CA GLY A 72 4.37 -18.82 16.95
C GLY A 72 3.82 -17.53 17.57
N SER A 73 3.98 -16.38 16.90
CA SER A 73 3.56 -15.06 17.38
C SER A 73 2.88 -14.28 16.26
N ASP A 74 2.04 -13.33 16.64
CA ASP A 74 1.39 -12.42 15.69
C ASP A 74 1.78 -10.96 15.88
N ALA A 75 2.75 -10.67 16.75
CA ALA A 75 3.16 -9.31 17.09
C ALA A 75 3.52 -8.48 15.85
N ALA A 76 4.44 -8.97 15.01
CA ALA A 76 4.86 -8.28 13.79
C ALA A 76 3.68 -8.12 12.80
N THR A 77 2.91 -9.19 12.57
CA THR A 77 1.78 -9.15 11.64
C THR A 77 0.64 -8.24 12.11
N LYS A 78 0.48 -8.02 13.42
CA LYS A 78 -0.54 -7.12 13.97
C LYS A 78 -0.21 -5.67 13.71
N GLU A 79 1.06 -5.29 13.86
CA GLU A 79 1.55 -3.94 13.59
C GLU A 79 1.38 -3.63 12.10
N MET A 80 1.83 -4.52 11.23
CA MET A 80 1.69 -4.36 9.77
C MET A 80 0.23 -4.31 9.32
N LEU A 81 -0.68 -5.11 9.92
CA LEU A 81 -2.12 -4.98 9.65
C LEU A 81 -2.71 -3.65 10.12
N ALA A 82 -2.15 -3.02 11.16
CA ALA A 82 -2.56 -1.69 11.57
C ALA A 82 -2.09 -0.64 10.56
N GLU A 83 -0.87 -0.76 10.04
CA GLU A 83 -0.35 0.09 8.97
C GLU A 83 -1.15 -0.04 7.67
N HIS A 84 -1.51 -1.26 7.26
CA HIS A 84 -2.39 -1.51 6.12
C HIS A 84 -3.71 -0.74 6.24
N ARG A 85 -4.34 -0.78 7.42
CA ARG A 85 -5.59 -0.04 7.69
C ARG A 85 -5.37 1.47 7.65
N GLU A 86 -4.26 1.96 8.16
CA GLU A 86 -3.95 3.40 8.14
C GLU A 86 -3.67 3.89 6.72
N ILE A 87 -2.93 3.14 5.91
CA ILE A 87 -2.71 3.44 4.49
C ILE A 87 -4.05 3.49 3.74
N ALA A 88 -4.95 2.53 3.98
CA ALA A 88 -6.27 2.53 3.38
C ALA A 88 -7.09 3.76 3.79
N ARG A 89 -7.13 4.07 5.10
CA ARG A 89 -7.84 5.25 5.63
C ARG A 89 -7.30 6.56 5.04
N LEU A 90 -5.98 6.70 4.91
CA LEU A 90 -5.35 7.87 4.33
C LEU A 90 -5.59 7.95 2.81
N THR A 91 -5.70 6.82 2.13
CA THR A 91 -6.05 6.75 0.70
C THR A 91 -7.49 7.24 0.47
N ASP A 92 -8.44 6.80 1.29
CA ASP A 92 -9.82 7.32 1.28
C ASP A 92 -9.85 8.83 1.60
N GLU A 93 -8.99 9.28 2.52
CA GLU A 93 -8.88 10.68 2.86
C GLU A 93 -8.36 11.51 1.68
N LEU A 94 -7.38 10.97 0.96
CA LEU A 94 -6.83 11.56 -0.26
C LEU A 94 -7.91 11.69 -1.34
N GLU A 95 -8.75 10.67 -1.53
CA GLU A 95 -9.89 10.71 -2.47
C GLU A 95 -10.85 11.84 -2.12
N ARG A 96 -11.26 11.96 -0.85
CA ARG A 96 -12.18 13.01 -0.40
C ARG A 96 -11.63 14.41 -0.67
N ILE A 97 -10.35 14.64 -0.39
CA ILE A 97 -9.74 15.95 -0.68
C ILE A 97 -9.69 16.20 -2.19
N ARG A 98 -9.39 15.19 -3.01
CA ARG A 98 -9.43 15.33 -4.48
C ARG A 98 -10.82 15.73 -4.98
N ASP A 99 -11.87 15.13 -4.45
CA ASP A 99 -13.25 15.45 -4.79
C ASP A 99 -13.64 16.88 -4.36
N GLU A 100 -13.18 17.32 -3.18
CA GLU A 100 -13.35 18.69 -2.70
C GLU A 100 -12.64 19.69 -3.63
N LEU A 101 -11.38 19.41 -4.01
CA LEU A 101 -10.57 20.23 -4.92
C LEU A 101 -11.21 20.38 -6.30
N ALA A 102 -11.87 19.33 -6.80
CA ALA A 102 -12.59 19.37 -8.08
C ALA A 102 -13.79 20.33 -8.06
N ARG A 103 -14.41 20.54 -6.88
CA ARG A 103 -15.61 21.37 -6.73
C ARG A 103 -15.33 22.83 -6.37
N ALA A 104 -14.37 23.07 -5.48
CA ALA A 104 -14.17 24.39 -4.84
C ALA A 104 -12.81 25.04 -5.14
N GLY A 105 -11.89 24.34 -5.82
CA GLY A 105 -10.50 24.79 -5.97
C GLY A 105 -9.66 24.55 -4.71
N ILE A 106 -8.39 24.96 -4.74
CA ILE A 106 -7.46 24.76 -3.62
C ILE A 106 -7.42 26.01 -2.72
N GLY A 107 -7.95 25.89 -1.51
CA GLY A 107 -7.75 26.86 -0.44
C GLY A 107 -6.61 26.42 0.50
N ALA A 108 -6.17 27.34 1.36
CA ALA A 108 -5.08 27.09 2.30
C ALA A 108 -5.37 25.92 3.27
N GLU A 109 -6.65 25.71 3.62
CA GLU A 109 -7.07 24.60 4.46
C GLU A 109 -6.94 23.25 3.74
N GLN A 110 -7.38 23.16 2.48
CA GLN A 110 -7.28 21.97 1.65
C GLN A 110 -5.82 21.61 1.38
N GLU A 111 -4.98 22.62 1.10
CA GLU A 111 -3.54 22.41 0.92
C GLU A 111 -2.89 21.86 2.20
N ALA A 112 -3.16 22.47 3.35
CA ALA A 112 -2.60 22.01 4.62
C ALA A 112 -3.08 20.61 5.00
N ARG A 113 -4.33 20.27 4.68
CA ARG A 113 -4.88 18.93 4.91
C ARG A 113 -4.25 17.90 3.97
N MET A 114 -4.13 18.21 2.69
CA MET A 114 -3.47 17.36 1.69
C MET A 114 -2.02 17.07 2.09
N ARG A 115 -1.26 18.10 2.49
CA ARG A 115 0.13 17.93 2.96
C ARG A 115 0.23 16.97 4.13
N ARG A 116 -0.63 17.10 5.15
CA ARG A 116 -0.65 16.16 6.29
C ARG A 116 -0.94 14.73 5.86
N VAL A 117 -1.90 14.52 4.95
CA VAL A 117 -2.23 13.19 4.44
C VAL A 117 -1.05 12.58 3.68
N LEU A 118 -0.40 13.35 2.80
CA LEU A 118 0.75 12.91 2.02
C LEU A 118 1.95 12.56 2.91
N GLU A 119 2.28 13.41 3.88
CA GLU A 119 3.38 13.16 4.82
C GLU A 119 3.12 11.91 5.68
N HIS A 120 1.86 11.66 6.05
CA HIS A 120 1.47 10.48 6.81
C HIS A 120 1.49 9.21 5.94
N LEU A 121 0.98 9.28 4.69
CA LEU A 121 1.07 8.18 3.73
C LEU A 121 2.52 7.77 3.48
N LYS A 122 3.39 8.76 3.23
CA LYS A 122 4.82 8.53 3.02
C LYS A 122 5.45 7.76 4.18
N ARG A 123 5.22 8.22 5.41
CA ARG A 123 5.74 7.58 6.62
C ARG A 123 5.19 6.17 6.82
N ALA A 124 3.89 5.98 6.65
CA ALA A 124 3.25 4.68 6.81
C ALA A 124 3.77 3.67 5.78
N ILE A 125 3.88 4.06 4.50
CA ILE A 125 4.39 3.20 3.44
C ILE A 125 5.87 2.84 3.67
N GLN A 126 6.69 3.82 4.07
CA GLN A 126 8.10 3.57 4.37
C GLN A 126 8.29 2.61 5.55
N SER A 127 7.58 2.85 6.66
CA SER A 127 7.60 1.97 7.84
C SER A 127 7.18 0.55 7.45
N HIS A 128 6.11 0.44 6.68
CA HIS A 128 5.57 -0.83 6.25
C HIS A 128 6.56 -1.67 5.46
N PHE A 129 7.19 -1.10 4.43
CA PHE A 129 8.20 -1.81 3.64
C PHE A 129 9.44 -2.17 4.45
N GLU A 130 9.88 -1.29 5.36
CA GLU A 130 11.01 -1.59 6.23
C GLU A 130 10.70 -2.79 7.15
N GLN A 131 9.51 -2.84 7.75
CA GLN A 131 9.07 -3.95 8.58
C GLN A 131 8.96 -5.25 7.78
N GLU A 132 8.43 -5.21 6.56
CA GLU A 132 8.31 -6.40 5.72
C GLU A 132 9.66 -6.96 5.29
N GLU A 133 10.59 -6.10 4.87
CA GLU A 133 11.93 -6.54 4.50
C GLU A 133 12.69 -7.15 5.68
N GLN A 134 12.55 -6.57 6.88
CA GLN A 134 13.30 -7.00 8.07
C GLN A 134 12.68 -8.19 8.80
N ALA A 135 11.37 -8.18 9.02
CA ALA A 135 10.68 -9.16 9.85
C ALA A 135 10.04 -10.29 9.03
N CYS A 136 9.42 -9.97 7.90
CA CYS A 136 8.68 -10.95 7.11
C CYS A 136 9.63 -11.72 6.18
N PHE A 137 10.34 -11.01 5.29
CA PHE A 137 11.12 -11.66 4.24
C PHE A 137 12.36 -12.39 4.76
N GLN A 138 12.97 -11.94 5.85
CA GLN A 138 14.07 -12.69 6.46
C GLN A 138 13.59 -14.04 7.01
N VAL A 139 12.49 -14.06 7.75
CA VAL A 139 11.92 -15.30 8.30
C VAL A 139 11.51 -16.27 7.19
N LEU A 140 10.91 -15.76 6.10
CA LEU A 140 10.51 -16.64 4.99
C LEU A 140 11.71 -17.22 4.26
N LYS A 141 12.80 -16.45 4.09
CA LYS A 141 14.04 -16.92 3.46
C LYS A 141 14.76 -17.99 4.26
N THR A 142 14.66 -17.97 5.60
CA THR A 142 15.36 -18.94 6.45
C THR A 142 14.53 -20.19 6.71
N GLU A 143 13.21 -20.07 6.76
CA GLU A 143 12.33 -21.13 7.26
C GLU A 143 11.56 -21.90 6.17
N LEU A 144 11.43 -21.36 4.96
CA LEU A 144 10.69 -22.04 3.86
C LEU A 144 11.61 -22.78 2.90
N THR A 145 11.15 -23.95 2.43
CA THR A 145 11.77 -24.57 1.25
C THR A 145 11.40 -23.80 -0.03
N PRO A 146 12.16 -23.94 -1.12
CA PRO A 146 11.85 -23.31 -2.40
C PRO A 146 10.43 -23.59 -2.91
N GLU A 147 9.94 -24.81 -2.70
CA GLU A 147 8.59 -25.23 -3.10
C GLU A 147 7.52 -24.50 -2.28
N GLN A 148 7.71 -24.41 -0.95
CA GLN A 148 6.80 -23.68 -0.07
C GLN A 148 6.78 -22.19 -0.37
N ALA A 149 7.94 -21.60 -0.67
CA ALA A 149 8.04 -20.20 -1.09
C ALA A 149 7.29 -19.94 -2.40
N GLN A 150 7.39 -20.86 -3.37
CA GLN A 150 6.67 -20.77 -4.64
C GLN A 150 5.15 -20.89 -4.43
N GLU A 151 4.68 -21.85 -3.63
CA GLU A 151 3.26 -22.00 -3.32
C GLU A 151 2.69 -20.75 -2.64
N LEU A 152 3.44 -20.16 -1.72
CA LEU A 152 3.05 -18.94 -1.01
C LEU A 152 2.98 -17.74 -1.95
N TYR A 153 3.98 -17.54 -2.81
CA TYR A 153 3.96 -16.48 -3.82
C TYR A 153 2.74 -16.60 -4.74
N GLU A 154 2.45 -17.80 -5.24
CA GLU A 154 1.29 -18.01 -6.10
C GLU A 154 -0.04 -17.80 -5.37
N ALA A 155 -0.13 -18.19 -4.09
CA ALA A 155 -1.30 -17.93 -3.27
C ALA A 155 -1.53 -16.43 -3.09
N MET A 156 -0.47 -15.67 -2.79
CA MET A 156 -0.52 -14.21 -2.65
C MET A 156 -0.96 -13.56 -3.97
N GLU A 157 -0.35 -13.94 -5.09
CA GLU A 157 -0.71 -13.42 -6.42
C GLU A 157 -2.17 -13.68 -6.79
N ARG A 158 -2.70 -14.86 -6.46
CA ARG A 158 -4.12 -15.18 -6.65
C ARG A 158 -5.00 -14.29 -5.78
N ALA A 159 -4.69 -14.17 -4.49
CA ALA A 159 -5.44 -13.35 -3.55
C ALA A 159 -5.45 -11.86 -3.98
N THR A 160 -4.30 -11.30 -4.35
CA THR A 160 -4.18 -9.93 -4.85
C THR A 160 -5.03 -9.72 -6.10
N LYS A 161 -4.99 -10.64 -7.07
CA LYS A 161 -5.80 -10.57 -8.29
C LYS A 161 -7.30 -10.67 -8.02
N GLU A 162 -7.72 -11.51 -7.09
CA GLU A 162 -9.11 -11.60 -6.65
C GLU A 162 -9.59 -10.29 -6.06
N ILE A 163 -8.81 -9.69 -5.15
CA ILE A 163 -9.13 -8.38 -4.56
C ILE A 163 -9.21 -7.30 -5.64
N ARG A 164 -8.24 -7.22 -6.55
CA ARG A 164 -8.25 -6.25 -7.66
C ARG A 164 -9.52 -6.35 -8.52
N ARG A 165 -10.00 -7.57 -8.78
CA ARG A 165 -11.26 -7.78 -9.53
C ARG A 165 -12.46 -7.24 -8.76
N THR A 166 -12.48 -7.38 -7.43
CA THR A 166 -13.53 -6.81 -6.58
C THR A 166 -13.49 -5.28 -6.59
N TYR A 167 -12.30 -4.66 -6.51
CA TYR A 167 -12.14 -3.21 -6.60
C TYR A 167 -12.41 -2.64 -8.01
N GLY A 168 -12.16 -3.41 -9.07
CA GLY A 168 -12.34 -2.99 -10.47
C GLY A 168 -13.76 -3.05 -11.01
N CYS A 169 -14.70 -3.73 -10.34
CA CYS A 169 -16.08 -3.92 -10.83
C CYS A 169 -17.13 -3.00 -10.19
N GLY A 170 -16.74 -2.08 -9.30
CA GLY A 170 -17.64 -1.04 -8.81
C GLY A 170 -17.35 -0.63 -7.39
N GLY A 171 -16.85 0.60 -7.25
CA GLY A 171 -16.98 1.46 -6.07
C GLY A 171 -16.74 0.79 -4.73
N GLY A 172 -15.55 1.01 -4.18
CA GLY A 172 -15.24 0.74 -2.78
C GLY A 172 -16.39 1.17 -1.89
N ARG A 173 -16.98 0.21 -1.21
CA ARG A 173 -17.74 0.33 0.03
C ARG A 173 -17.96 -1.11 0.50
N ASP A 174 -17.62 -1.34 1.75
CA ASP A 174 -17.81 -2.59 2.49
C ASP A 174 -16.72 -3.64 2.28
N PHE A 175 -15.51 -3.32 2.76
CA PHE A 175 -14.54 -4.35 3.14
C PHE A 175 -14.21 -4.18 4.63
N ASP A 176 -14.78 -5.04 5.46
CA ASP A 176 -14.43 -5.21 6.87
C ASP A 176 -13.46 -6.41 6.94
N PRO A 177 -12.21 -6.24 7.44
CA PRO A 177 -11.16 -7.26 7.41
C PRO A 177 -11.45 -8.49 8.27
#